data_AF-A0AAV9SNT0-F1
#
_entry.id   AF-A0AAV9SNT0-F1
#
_cell.length_a   1.000
_cell.length_b   1.000
_cell.length_c   1.000
_cell.angle_alpha   90.00
_cell.angle_beta   90.00
_cell.angle_gamma   90.00
#
_symmetry.space_group_name_H-M   'P 1'
#
loop_
_entity.id
_entity.type
_entity.pdbx_description
1 polymer ?
#
loop_
_entity_poly.entity_id
_entity_poly.type
_entity_poly.pdbx_seq_one_letter_code
_entity_poly.pdbx_strand_id
1 'polypeptide(L)'
;MNVVENNNCGLQRKLHGCKKVFSRNDIVLLLTTADEQQPPEYPTLTTFFAGEIISRKRPFLTRKWDADEDVDRKHWGKFQAFYQYAKTFNSDEFDYEDLKNSDYIFMRWKEQFLVPDHTIKDISGASFAGFYYICFQKSTATIEGYYYHRSSEWYQSLNLTHVPEHSAAIYEFR
;
A
#
# COMPACT_ATOMS: atom_id res chain seq x y z
N MET A 1 -13.07 3.23 0.66
CA MET A 1 -12.97 2.05 -0.22
C MET A 1 -12.82 0.88 0.72
N ASN A 2 -13.90 0.27 1.20
CA ASN A 2 -13.78 -0.89 2.08
C ASN A 2 -13.38 -2.11 1.27
N VAL A 3 -12.47 -2.90 1.82
CA VAL A 3 -11.77 -3.93 1.08
C VAL A 3 -11.70 -5.22 1.87
N VAL A 4 -12.04 -6.34 1.24
CA VAL A 4 -11.94 -7.69 1.81
C VAL A 4 -10.74 -8.40 1.20
N GLU A 5 -9.98 -9.10 2.05
CA GLU A 5 -8.82 -9.92 1.67
C GLU A 5 -9.19 -11.40 1.58
N ASN A 6 -8.57 -12.11 0.63
CA ASN A 6 -8.56 -13.57 0.54
C ASN A 6 -7.11 -14.06 0.51
N ASN A 7 -6.63 -14.67 1.61
CA ASN A 7 -5.89 -15.95 1.70
C ASN A 7 -4.68 -16.03 2.68
N ASN A 8 -4.73 -17.06 3.53
CA ASN A 8 -3.74 -18.12 3.83
C ASN A 8 -2.24 -17.83 4.15
N CYS A 9 -1.94 -16.91 5.08
CA CYS A 9 -0.67 -16.95 5.85
C CYS A 9 -0.86 -16.31 7.24
N GLY A 10 -0.04 -16.72 8.22
CA GLY A 10 -0.30 -16.67 9.67
C GLY A 10 -0.30 -15.31 10.40
N LEU A 11 -0.62 -14.21 9.73
CA LEU A 11 -0.97 -12.92 10.35
C LEU A 11 -2.23 -12.39 9.66
N GLN A 12 -3.40 -12.74 10.22
CA GLN A 12 -4.71 -12.46 9.64
C GLN A 12 -5.15 -11.00 9.92
N ARG A 13 -4.61 -10.02 9.20
CA ARG A 13 -5.10 -8.64 9.31
C ARG A 13 -6.34 -8.41 8.42
N LYS A 14 -7.55 -8.69 8.93
CA LYS A 14 -8.80 -8.36 8.22
C LYS A 14 -9.01 -6.83 8.18
N LEU A 15 -9.05 -6.23 7.00
CA LEU A 15 -9.43 -4.82 6.81
C LEU A 15 -10.95 -4.67 6.93
N HIS A 16 -11.40 -3.96 7.96
CA HIS A 16 -12.82 -3.76 8.25
C HIS A 16 -13.31 -2.36 7.86
N GLY A 17 -12.39 -1.43 7.60
CA GLY A 17 -12.71 -0.03 7.31
C GLY A 17 -11.61 0.65 6.50
N CYS A 18 -11.93 1.37 5.43
CA CYS A 18 -11.03 2.24 4.71
C CYS A 18 -11.77 3.53 4.31
N LYS A 19 -11.41 4.60 5.00
CA LYS A 19 -11.84 5.97 4.68
C LYS A 19 -10.76 6.57 3.77
N LYS A 20 -11.19 6.94 2.56
CA LYS A 20 -10.33 7.44 1.49
C LYS A 20 -10.40 8.96 1.50
N VAL A 21 -9.26 9.63 1.63
CA VAL A 21 -9.14 11.09 1.44
C VAL A 21 -8.11 11.30 0.34
N PHE A 22 -8.54 11.74 -0.84
CA PHE A 22 -7.63 12.03 -1.94
C PHE A 22 -7.09 13.46 -1.83
N SER A 23 -5.79 13.61 -1.99
CA SER A 23 -5.14 14.86 -2.39
C SER A 23 -4.55 14.67 -3.79
N ARG A 24 -4.53 15.71 -4.63
CA ARG A 24 -4.28 15.66 -6.09
C ARG A 24 -3.06 14.85 -6.56
N ASN A 25 -2.05 14.64 -5.71
CA ASN A 25 -0.87 13.81 -6.02
C ASN A 25 -0.45 12.86 -4.88
N ASP A 26 -1.16 12.88 -3.76
CA ASP A 26 -0.88 12.08 -2.57
C ASP A 26 -2.19 11.42 -2.13
N ILE A 27 -2.18 10.09 -1.97
CA ILE A 27 -3.38 9.40 -1.50
C ILE A 27 -3.24 9.24 0.00
N VAL A 28 -4.18 9.81 0.76
CA VAL A 28 -4.26 9.56 2.19
C VAL A 28 -5.30 8.47 2.43
N LEU A 29 -4.84 7.38 3.05
CA LEU A 29 -5.68 6.24 3.37
C LEU A 29 -5.70 6.04 4.87
N LEU A 30 -6.88 6.13 5.45
CA LEU A 30 -7.12 5.58 6.79
C LEU A 30 -7.56 4.15 6.59
N LEU A 31 -6.70 3.20 6.99
CA LEU A 31 -7.00 1.78 6.94
C LEU A 31 -7.19 1.27 8.37
N THR A 32 -8.39 0.78 8.65
CA THR A 32 -8.73 0.08 9.89
C THR A 32 -8.57 -1.41 9.66
N THR A 33 -7.55 -1.99 10.27
CA THR A 33 -7.37 -3.43 10.41
C THR A 33 -8.00 -3.88 11.72
N ALA A 34 -8.90 -4.87 11.69
CA ALA A 34 -9.28 -5.60 12.89
C ALA A 34 -8.74 -7.02 12.72
N ASP A 35 -7.86 -7.44 13.61
CA ASP A 35 -7.32 -8.80 13.61
C ASP A 35 -8.16 -9.64 14.59
N GLU A 36 -8.70 -10.77 14.12
CA GLU A 36 -9.46 -11.70 14.98
C GLU A 36 -8.57 -12.41 16.02
N GLN A 37 -7.23 -12.31 15.91
CA GLN A 37 -6.26 -12.94 16.81
C GLN A 37 -5.46 -11.93 17.65
N GLN A 38 -5.82 -10.63 17.65
CA GLN A 38 -5.09 -9.63 18.43
C GLN A 38 -5.25 -9.79 19.95
N PRO A 39 -4.26 -9.32 20.76
CA PRO A 39 -4.41 -9.30 22.21
C PRO A 39 -5.66 -8.48 22.60
N PRO A 40 -6.39 -8.88 23.66
CA PRO A 40 -7.64 -8.20 24.07
C PRO A 40 -7.46 -6.71 24.40
N GLU A 41 -6.21 -6.25 24.55
CA GLU A 41 -5.85 -4.86 24.81
C GLU A 41 -6.01 -3.94 23.58
N TYR A 42 -5.99 -4.48 22.36
CA TYR A 42 -6.15 -3.71 21.10
C TYR A 42 -7.06 -4.46 20.09
N PRO A 43 -8.39 -4.50 20.30
CA PRO A 43 -9.31 -5.28 19.47
C PRO A 43 -9.51 -4.72 18.04
N THR A 44 -9.12 -3.48 17.80
CA THR A 44 -9.11 -2.84 16.47
C THR A 44 -7.93 -1.89 16.38
N LEU A 45 -7.12 -2.02 15.34
CA LEU A 45 -5.98 -1.16 15.07
C LEU A 45 -6.22 -0.37 13.78
N THR A 46 -6.43 0.94 13.93
CA THR A 46 -6.52 1.84 12.78
C THR A 46 -5.18 2.49 12.55
N THR A 47 -4.64 2.31 11.35
CA THR A 47 -3.38 2.93 10.95
C THR A 47 -3.63 3.97 9.86
N PHE A 48 -2.95 5.10 9.98
CA PHE A 48 -2.91 6.11 8.95
C PHE A 48 -1.78 5.82 7.96
N PHE A 49 -2.11 5.78 6.67
CA PHE A 49 -1.17 5.59 5.58
C PHE A 49 -1.10 6.83 4.70
N ALA A 50 0.14 7.24 4.41
CA ALA A 50 0.43 8.16 3.32
C ALA A 50 0.85 7.35 2.09
N GLY A 51 0.14 7.52 0.99
CA GLY A 51 0.36 6.85 -0.28
C GLY A 51 1.01 7.77 -1.31
N GLU A 52 2.10 7.32 -1.91
CA GLU A 52 2.76 7.98 -3.04
C GLU A 52 2.40 7.27 -4.34
N ILE A 53 1.78 7.96 -5.29
CA ILE A 53 1.55 7.43 -6.63
C ILE A 53 2.85 7.51 -7.44
N ILE A 54 3.22 6.42 -8.10
CA ILE A 54 4.39 6.40 -8.98
C ILE A 54 4.18 7.37 -10.15
N SER A 55 5.12 8.29 -10.30
CA SER A 55 5.06 9.38 -11.27
C SER A 55 6.46 9.98 -11.48
N ARG A 56 6.58 10.95 -12.39
CA ARG A 56 7.85 11.69 -12.60
C ARG A 56 8.40 12.32 -11.32
N LYS A 57 7.53 12.75 -10.38
CA LYS A 57 7.94 13.31 -9.08
C LYS A 57 8.32 12.25 -8.05
N ARG A 58 7.79 11.03 -8.21
CA ARG A 58 7.93 9.90 -7.29
C ARG A 58 8.23 8.66 -8.12
N PRO A 59 9.46 8.50 -8.64
CA PRO A 59 9.80 7.44 -9.58
C PRO A 59 9.69 6.04 -8.93
N PHE A 60 9.84 4.99 -9.74
CA PHE A 60 9.86 3.61 -9.24
C PHE A 60 11.01 3.35 -8.25
N LEU A 61 12.17 3.99 -8.47
CA LEU A 61 13.28 3.98 -7.52
C LEU A 61 12.89 4.72 -6.24
N THR A 62 12.86 4.00 -5.13
CA THR A 62 12.37 4.49 -3.84
C THR A 62 13.37 5.44 -3.20
N ARG A 63 14.65 5.08 -3.13
CA ARG A 63 15.77 5.90 -2.61
C ARG A 63 15.58 6.39 -1.16
N LYS A 64 14.77 5.67 -0.37
CA LYS A 64 14.48 5.90 1.05
C LYS A 64 13.92 4.62 1.67
N TRP A 65 13.65 4.65 2.97
CA TRP A 65 13.04 3.51 3.70
C TRP A 65 13.80 2.20 3.53
N ASP A 66 15.13 2.29 3.47
CA ASP A 66 16.06 1.17 3.31
C ASP A 66 15.90 0.35 2.01
N ALA A 67 15.10 0.80 1.05
CA ALA A 67 14.93 0.18 -0.26
C ALA A 67 15.90 0.79 -1.28
N ASP A 68 16.85 -0.05 -1.73
CA ASP A 68 17.73 0.24 -2.87
C ASP A 68 17.12 -0.28 -4.20
N GLU A 69 17.87 -0.12 -5.30
CA GLU A 69 17.41 -0.55 -6.62
C GLU A 69 17.14 -2.06 -6.70
N ASP A 70 17.92 -2.90 -6.01
CA ASP A 70 17.75 -4.35 -6.03
C ASP A 70 16.46 -4.75 -5.29
N VAL A 71 16.19 -4.11 -4.14
CA VAL A 71 14.92 -4.26 -3.41
C VAL A 71 13.75 -3.81 -4.29
N ASP A 72 13.83 -2.64 -4.91
CA ASP A 72 12.78 -2.12 -5.78
C ASP A 72 12.52 -3.07 -6.95
N ARG A 73 13.56 -3.54 -7.63
CA ARG A 73 13.46 -4.49 -8.74
C ARG A 73 12.77 -5.79 -8.32
N LYS A 74 13.14 -6.34 -7.16
CA LYS A 74 12.57 -7.59 -6.64
C LYS A 74 11.10 -7.43 -6.24
N HIS A 75 10.72 -6.33 -5.61
CA HIS A 75 9.34 -6.10 -5.17
C HIS A 75 8.42 -5.68 -6.31
N TRP A 76 8.82 -4.71 -7.13
CA TRP A 76 8.04 -4.34 -8.32
C TRP A 76 7.90 -5.51 -9.29
N GLY A 77 8.96 -6.32 -9.41
CA GLY A 77 8.97 -7.56 -10.19
C GLY A 77 8.02 -8.65 -9.70
N LYS A 78 7.34 -8.50 -8.56
CA LYS A 78 6.27 -9.41 -8.13
C LYS A 78 4.96 -9.15 -8.88
N PHE A 79 4.74 -7.93 -9.35
CA PHE A 79 3.52 -7.58 -10.08
C PHE A 79 3.66 -7.94 -11.55
N GLN A 80 2.77 -8.78 -12.06
CA GLN A 80 2.75 -9.13 -13.49
C GLN A 80 2.64 -7.88 -14.38
N ALA A 81 1.88 -6.87 -13.94
CA ALA A 81 1.71 -5.60 -14.63
C ALA A 81 3.01 -4.79 -14.79
N PHE A 82 4.02 -5.05 -13.96
CA PHE A 82 5.30 -4.34 -13.99
C PHE A 82 6.27 -4.89 -15.05
N TYR A 83 6.03 -6.09 -15.60
CA TYR A 83 7.00 -6.76 -16.47
C TYR A 83 7.38 -5.95 -17.71
N GLN A 84 6.44 -5.18 -18.26
CA GLN A 84 6.69 -4.28 -19.39
C GLN A 84 7.65 -3.11 -19.04
N TYR A 85 7.74 -2.75 -17.76
CA TYR A 85 8.56 -1.65 -17.25
C TYR A 85 9.89 -2.13 -16.64
N ALA A 86 10.05 -3.43 -16.39
CA ALA A 86 11.17 -3.99 -15.64
C ALA A 86 12.57 -3.68 -16.22
N LYS A 87 12.66 -3.40 -17.52
CA LYS A 87 13.91 -3.03 -18.21
C LYS A 87 14.19 -1.52 -18.21
N THR A 88 13.18 -0.68 -18.01
CA THR A 88 13.25 0.77 -18.24
C THR A 88 12.88 1.61 -17.02
N PHE A 89 12.35 1.00 -15.93
CA PHE A 89 11.86 1.74 -14.76
C PHE A 89 12.90 2.63 -14.07
N ASN A 90 14.20 2.33 -14.24
CA ASN A 90 15.32 3.09 -13.71
C ASN A 90 15.93 4.06 -14.75
N SER A 91 15.37 4.15 -15.94
CA SER A 91 15.79 5.09 -16.99
C SER A 91 15.29 6.50 -16.69
N ASP A 92 16.13 7.50 -16.94
CA ASP A 92 15.74 8.92 -16.87
C ASP A 92 14.70 9.31 -17.93
N GLU A 93 14.61 8.52 -19.01
CA GLU A 93 13.69 8.71 -20.14
C GLU A 93 12.39 7.88 -19.98
N PHE A 94 12.12 7.32 -18.80
CA PHE A 94 10.92 6.52 -18.58
C PHE A 94 9.64 7.31 -18.90
N ASP A 95 8.75 6.70 -19.70
CA ASP A 95 7.50 7.32 -20.11
C ASP A 95 6.42 7.20 -19.03
N TYR A 96 6.37 8.21 -18.16
CA TYR A 96 5.33 8.32 -17.13
C TYR A 96 3.93 8.67 -17.67
N GLU A 97 3.81 9.15 -18.91
CA GLU A 97 2.50 9.42 -19.50
C GLU A 97 1.85 8.12 -19.98
N ASP A 98 2.63 7.21 -20.58
CA ASP A 98 2.17 5.84 -20.87
C ASP A 98 1.69 5.14 -19.59
N LEU A 99 2.49 5.22 -18.51
CA LEU A 99 2.12 4.62 -17.23
C LEU A 99 0.79 5.15 -16.70
N LYS A 100 0.56 6.46 -16.77
CA LYS A 100 -0.67 7.13 -16.32
C LYS A 100 -1.90 6.66 -17.11
N ASN A 101 -1.73 6.36 -18.39
CA ASN A 101 -2.79 5.88 -19.27
C ASN A 101 -3.05 4.37 -19.12
N SER A 102 -2.09 3.60 -18.61
CA SER A 102 -2.21 2.15 -18.37
C SER A 102 -3.36 1.79 -17.41
N ASP A 103 -3.84 0.54 -17.41
CA ASP A 103 -4.88 0.06 -16.47
C ASP A 103 -4.39 -0.01 -15.00
N TYR A 104 -3.08 0.17 -14.76
CA TYR A 104 -2.46 -0.05 -13.46
C TYR A 104 -1.95 1.26 -12.85
N ILE A 105 -2.15 1.40 -11.54
CA ILE A 105 -1.59 2.49 -10.73
C ILE A 105 -0.66 1.86 -9.71
N PHE A 106 0.64 2.11 -9.85
CA PHE A 106 1.62 1.71 -8.85
C PHE A 106 1.69 2.77 -7.75
N MET A 107 1.83 2.33 -6.51
CA MET A 107 1.92 3.21 -5.34
C MET A 107 2.88 2.65 -4.30
N ARG A 108 3.35 3.50 -3.40
CA ARG A 108 3.97 3.09 -2.13
C ARG A 108 3.14 3.59 -0.98
N TRP A 109 2.76 2.72 -0.05
CA TRP A 109 1.99 3.13 1.14
C TRP A 109 2.87 3.03 2.38
N LYS A 110 3.05 4.14 3.08
CA LYS A 110 3.83 4.23 4.31
C LYS A 110 2.92 4.51 5.50
N GLU A 111 2.91 3.58 6.44
CA GLU A 111 2.30 3.76 7.76
C GLU A 111 2.96 4.94 8.48
N GLN A 112 2.16 5.89 8.97
CA GLN A 112 2.62 7.05 9.71
C GLN A 112 2.40 6.89 11.21
N PHE A 113 1.18 6.62 11.63
CA PHE A 113 0.80 6.55 13.05
C PHE A 113 -0.50 5.76 13.24
N LEU A 114 -0.72 5.31 14.48
CA LEU A 114 -1.95 4.69 14.92
C LEU A 114 -2.99 5.74 15.32
N VAL A 115 -4.25 5.37 15.15
CA VAL A 115 -5.41 6.14 15.59
C VAL A 115 -6.18 5.25 16.58
N PRO A 116 -6.57 5.76 17.75
CA PRO A 116 -6.54 7.17 18.17
C PRO A 116 -5.20 7.65 18.76
N ASP A 117 -4.33 6.75 19.19
CA ASP A 117 -3.11 7.12 19.90
C ASP A 117 -1.89 7.18 18.97
N HIS A 118 -1.57 8.41 18.53
CA HIS A 118 -0.43 8.70 17.66
C HIS A 118 0.93 8.64 18.39
N THR A 119 0.94 8.45 19.72
CA THR A 119 2.18 8.37 20.51
C THR A 119 2.77 6.97 20.53
N ILE A 120 1.96 5.94 20.23
CA ILE A 120 2.39 4.55 20.11
C ILE A 120 3.16 4.39 18.80
N LYS A 121 4.47 4.09 18.92
CA LYS A 121 5.37 3.89 17.78
C LYS A 121 5.72 2.43 17.53
N ASP A 122 5.60 1.59 18.55
CA ASP A 122 5.93 0.17 18.51
C ASP A 122 4.86 -0.64 19.24
N ILE A 123 4.38 -1.72 18.62
CA ILE A 123 3.53 -2.72 19.27
C ILE A 123 4.29 -4.04 19.26
N SER A 124 4.21 -4.79 20.37
CA SER A 124 4.73 -6.15 20.44
C SER A 124 4.12 -7.01 19.32
N GLY A 125 4.97 -7.50 18.39
CA GLY A 125 4.55 -8.35 17.26
C GLY A 125 4.16 -7.62 15.98
N ALA A 126 4.20 -6.29 15.93
CA ALA A 126 3.89 -5.50 14.74
C ALA A 126 4.79 -4.26 14.63
N SER A 127 5.52 -4.13 13.53
CA SER A 127 6.35 -2.96 13.24
C SER A 127 5.75 -2.14 12.10
N PHE A 128 5.65 -0.83 12.30
CA PHE A 128 5.23 0.15 11.27
C PHE A 128 6.44 0.77 10.55
N ALA A 129 7.63 0.22 10.74
CA ALA A 129 8.86 0.79 10.21
C ALA A 129 8.96 0.65 8.68
N GLY A 130 8.34 -0.39 8.11
CA GLY A 130 8.33 -0.65 6.68
C GLY A 130 7.30 0.16 5.89
N PHE A 131 7.12 -0.25 4.64
CA PHE A 131 6.13 0.28 3.71
C PHE A 131 5.66 -0.81 2.76
N TYR A 132 4.58 -0.54 2.04
CA TYR A 132 4.02 -1.45 1.05
C TYR A 132 4.33 -0.97 -0.36
N TYR A 133 4.80 -1.87 -1.21
CA TYR A 133 4.69 -1.76 -2.66
C TYR A 133 3.29 -2.14 -3.06
N ILE A 134 2.63 -1.34 -3.89
CA ILE A 134 1.21 -1.52 -4.23
C ILE A 134 1.02 -1.41 -5.74
N CYS A 135 0.17 -2.27 -6.29
CA CYS A 135 -0.36 -2.22 -7.64
C CYS A 135 -1.90 -2.21 -7.57
N PHE A 136 -2.53 -1.16 -8.07
CA PHE A 136 -3.99 -1.06 -8.20
C PHE A 136 -4.40 -1.22 -9.65
N GLN A 137 -5.34 -2.13 -9.93
CA GLN A 137 -5.94 -2.30 -11.25
C GLN A 137 -7.27 -1.54 -11.35
N LYS A 138 -7.36 -0.58 -12.28
CA LYS A 138 -8.55 0.29 -12.41
C LYS A 138 -9.78 -0.49 -12.84
N SER A 139 -9.65 -1.37 -13.83
CA SER A 139 -10.77 -2.12 -14.42
C SER A 139 -11.50 -3.03 -13.43
N THR A 140 -10.77 -3.67 -12.52
CA THR A 140 -11.31 -4.64 -11.54
C THR A 140 -11.41 -4.08 -10.13
N ALA A 141 -10.89 -2.87 -9.91
CA ALA A 141 -10.77 -2.22 -8.60
C ALA A 141 -10.08 -3.10 -7.55
N THR A 142 -9.10 -3.91 -7.98
CA THR A 142 -8.28 -4.75 -7.08
C THR A 142 -6.96 -4.07 -6.75
N ILE A 143 -6.45 -4.36 -5.57
CA ILE A 143 -5.17 -3.93 -5.05
C ILE A 143 -4.38 -5.18 -4.68
N GLU A 144 -3.18 -5.27 -5.23
CA GLU A 144 -2.15 -6.24 -4.85
C GLU A 144 -1.01 -5.47 -4.19
N GLY A 145 -0.43 -6.02 -3.13
CA GLY A 145 0.63 -5.36 -2.38
C GLY A 145 1.60 -6.32 -1.73
N TYR A 146 2.80 -5.83 -1.47
CA TYR A 146 3.86 -6.54 -0.76
C TYR A 146 4.53 -5.62 0.25
N TYR A 147 4.55 -6.04 1.51
CA TYR A 147 5.24 -5.33 2.57
C TYR A 147 6.76 -5.51 2.45
N TYR A 148 7.49 -4.42 2.72
CA TYR A 148 8.94 -4.42 2.83
C TYR A 148 9.39 -3.73 4.11
N HIS A 149 10.28 -4.43 4.83
CA HIS A 149 11.13 -3.87 5.87
C HIS A 149 12.39 -4.74 5.96
N ARG A 150 13.57 -4.11 6.14
CA ARG A 150 14.88 -4.80 6.06
C ARG A 150 14.99 -6.02 6.99
N SER A 151 14.41 -5.96 8.17
CA SER A 151 14.50 -7.02 9.19
C SER A 151 13.26 -7.91 9.28
N SER A 152 12.31 -7.78 8.36
CA SER A 152 11.08 -8.55 8.34
C SER A 152 11.12 -9.65 7.28
N GLU A 153 10.23 -10.64 7.40
CA GLU A 153 10.03 -11.62 6.34
C GLU A 153 9.60 -10.90 5.05
N TRP A 154 10.22 -11.28 3.94
CA TRP A 154 9.97 -10.69 2.63
C TRP A 154 8.65 -11.16 2.05
N TYR A 155 8.03 -10.31 1.21
CA TYR A 155 6.86 -10.64 0.41
C TYR A 155 5.60 -11.01 1.21
N GLN A 156 5.42 -10.46 2.41
CA GLN A 156 4.12 -10.50 3.09
C GLN A 156 3.10 -9.79 2.20
N SER A 157 2.15 -10.55 1.64
CA SER A 157 1.20 -10.06 0.65
C SER A 157 0.03 -9.32 1.29
N LEU A 158 -0.51 -8.36 0.54
CA LEU A 158 -1.73 -7.63 0.85
C LEU A 158 -2.64 -7.71 -0.38
N ASN A 159 -3.75 -8.42 -0.29
CA ASN A 159 -4.69 -8.53 -1.42
C ASN A 159 -6.04 -7.97 -1.06
N LEU A 160 -6.54 -7.08 -1.91
CA LEU A 160 -7.60 -6.17 -1.55
C LEU A 160 -8.59 -6.01 -2.73
N THR A 161 -9.85 -6.41 -2.56
CA THR A 161 -10.93 -6.18 -3.55
C THR A 161 -11.95 -5.12 -3.10
N HIS A 162 -12.38 -4.27 -4.02
CA HIS A 162 -13.40 -3.26 -3.72
C HIS A 162 -14.77 -3.86 -3.38
N VAL A 163 -15.36 -3.45 -2.26
CA VAL A 163 -16.75 -3.76 -1.88
C VAL A 163 -17.64 -2.52 -2.01
N PRO A 164 -18.53 -2.45 -3.01
CA PRO A 164 -19.35 -1.27 -3.28
C PRO A 164 -20.30 -0.87 -2.14
N GLU A 165 -20.89 -1.84 -1.42
CA GLU A 165 -21.96 -1.59 -0.42
C GLU A 165 -21.51 -0.78 0.82
N HIS A 166 -20.20 -0.56 0.98
CA HIS A 166 -19.65 0.18 2.12
C HIS A 166 -18.80 1.40 1.70
N SER A 167 -18.98 1.92 0.49
CA SER A 167 -18.24 3.10 0.03
C SER A 167 -18.82 4.41 0.61
N ALA A 168 -18.00 5.15 1.36
CA ALA A 168 -18.36 6.54 1.72
C ALA A 168 -18.25 7.45 0.49
N ALA A 169 -19.04 8.54 0.48
CA ALA A 169 -18.99 9.55 -0.57
C ALA A 169 -17.55 10.02 -0.84
N ILE A 170 -17.20 10.13 -2.13
CA ILE A 170 -15.89 10.64 -2.55
C ILE A 170 -15.87 12.14 -2.25
N TYR A 171 -15.00 12.57 -1.32
CA TYR A 171 -14.73 13.98 -1.06
C TYR A 171 -13.45 14.37 -1.79
N GLU A 172 -13.56 15.30 -2.73
CA GLU A 172 -12.43 15.98 -3.37
C GLU A 172 -12.27 17.35 -2.71
N PHE A 173 -11.13 17.59 -2.06
CA PHE A 173 -10.79 18.92 -1.57
C PHE A 173 -10.19 19.74 -2.73
N ARG A 174 -10.82 20.86 -3.06
CA ARG A 174 -10.42 21.78 -4.14
C ARG A 174 -9.37 22.78 -3.69
#